data_AF-A0A967LL41-F1
#
_entry.id   AF-A0A967LL41-F1
#
_cell.length_a   1.000
_cell.length_b   1.000
_cell.length_c   1.000
_cell.angle_alpha   90.00
_cell.angle_beta   90.00
_cell.angle_gamma   90.00
#
_symmetry.space_group_name_H-M   'P 1'
#
loop_
_entity.id
_entity.type
_entity.pdbx_description
1 polymer ?
#
loop_
_entity_poly.entity_id
_entity_poly.type
_entity_poly.pdbx_seq_one_letter_code
_entity_poly.pdbx_strand_id
1 'polypeptide(L)'
;MLGVSGSRIVRAAAEAQAAQDAFYAATREHGREALARLGPDDRAVVLVGRPYNTQDPGATLDLPVKLRRLGVLPVPMDYLPLETVDLSDRYPNMYWRSGQDILAAGRIVRDDPRLRAIYITNFSCGPDSFLAGFFRRIMGDKPFLELEIDDHTADAGVMTRCEAFLESVEGAER
;
A
#
# COMPACT_ATOMS: atom_id res chain seq x y z
N MET A 1 12.18 -19.65 28.19
CA MET A 1 10.95 -19.08 28.79
C MET A 1 11.29 -17.69 29.31
N LEU A 2 10.43 -16.68 29.13
CA LEU A 2 10.75 -15.24 29.36
C LEU A 2 11.05 -14.81 30.82
N GLY A 3 11.22 -15.74 31.76
CA GLY A 3 11.61 -15.44 33.15
C GLY A 3 10.57 -14.68 33.98
N VAL A 4 9.31 -14.60 33.55
CA VAL A 4 8.21 -13.86 34.21
C VAL A 4 6.98 -14.73 34.43
N SER A 5 6.10 -14.35 35.36
CA SER A 5 4.87 -15.08 35.65
C SER A 5 3.90 -15.08 34.46
N GLY A 6 3.11 -16.14 34.30
CA GLY A 6 2.08 -16.22 33.26
C GLY A 6 1.06 -15.08 33.33
N SER A 7 0.66 -14.66 34.54
CA SER A 7 -0.22 -13.49 34.73
C SER A 7 0.38 -12.19 34.19
N ARG A 8 1.69 -12.00 34.34
CA ARG A 8 2.39 -10.83 33.80
C ARG A 8 2.47 -10.87 32.28
N ILE A 9 2.65 -12.06 31.69
CA ILE A 9 2.64 -12.23 30.22
C ILE A 9 1.27 -11.87 29.66
N VAL A 10 0.18 -12.41 30.23
CA VAL A 10 -1.19 -12.14 29.77
C VAL A 10 -1.52 -10.65 29.86
N ARG A 11 -1.17 -9.99 30.98
CA ARG A 11 -1.39 -8.56 31.14
C ARG A 11 -0.60 -7.74 30.10
N ALA A 12 0.68 -8.05 29.91
CA ALA A 12 1.51 -7.36 28.92
C ALA A 12 1.00 -7.57 27.49
N ALA A 13 0.51 -8.76 27.15
CA ALA A 13 -0.09 -9.04 25.85
C ALA A 13 -1.38 -8.26 25.62
N ALA A 14 -2.24 -8.14 26.65
CA ALA A 14 -3.46 -7.34 26.57
C ALA A 14 -3.15 -5.84 26.40
N GLU A 15 -2.17 -5.31 27.14
CA GLU A 15 -1.69 -3.93 26.99
C GLU A 15 -1.12 -3.68 25.59
N ALA A 16 -0.32 -4.61 25.06
CA ALA A 16 0.22 -4.53 23.71
C ALA A 16 -0.87 -4.56 22.63
N GLN A 17 -1.87 -5.44 22.78
CA GLN A 17 -2.99 -5.52 21.86
C GLN A 17 -3.81 -4.23 21.87
N ALA A 18 -4.12 -3.67 23.04
CA ALA A 18 -4.85 -2.42 23.15
C ALA A 18 -4.10 -1.24 22.49
N ALA A 19 -2.78 -1.18 22.65
CA ALA A 19 -1.96 -0.16 22.00
C ALA A 19 -1.95 -0.34 20.46
N GLN A 20 -1.88 -1.58 19.98
CA GLN A 20 -1.93 -1.89 18.56
C GLN A 20 -3.30 -1.56 17.94
N ASP A 21 -4.39 -1.90 18.62
CA ASP A 21 -5.76 -1.60 18.17
C ASP A 21 -5.98 -0.07 18.09
N ALA A 22 -5.49 0.67 19.09
CA ALA A 22 -5.55 2.13 19.09
C ALA A 22 -4.75 2.74 17.92
N PHE A 23 -3.57 2.19 17.61
CA PHE A 23 -2.78 2.61 16.45
C PHE A 23 -3.51 2.37 15.13
N TYR A 24 -4.12 1.19 14.96
CA TYR A 24 -4.87 0.89 13.73
C TYR A 24 -6.13 1.74 13.59
N ALA A 25 -6.85 1.99 14.70
CA ALA A 25 -8.00 2.90 14.68
C ALA A 25 -7.59 4.32 14.27
N ALA A 26 -6.50 4.85 14.83
CA ALA A 26 -5.97 6.17 14.47
C ALA A 26 -5.52 6.23 13.00
N THR A 27 -4.84 5.19 12.52
CA THR A 27 -4.40 5.08 11.11
C THR A 27 -5.57 5.14 10.15
N ARG A 28 -6.65 4.40 10.44
CA ARG A 28 -7.87 4.40 9.63
C ARG A 28 -8.56 5.76 9.63
N GLU A 29 -8.61 6.41 10.79
CA GLU A 29 -9.23 7.73 10.90
C GLU A 29 -8.44 8.78 10.10
N HIS A 30 -7.12 8.79 10.22
CA HIS A 30 -6.27 9.65 9.39
C HIS A 30 -6.43 9.36 7.90
N GLY A 31 -6.56 8.09 7.52
CA GLY A 31 -6.84 7.68 6.15
C GLY A 31 -8.17 8.21 5.64
N ARG A 32 -9.23 8.05 6.43
CA ARG A 32 -10.56 8.58 6.11
C ARG A 32 -10.54 10.09 5.92
N GLU A 33 -9.88 10.82 6.81
CA GLU A 33 -9.73 12.27 6.69
C GLU A 33 -8.93 12.68 5.44
N ALA A 34 -7.83 11.99 5.15
CA ALA A 34 -6.99 12.29 3.99
C ALA A 34 -7.77 12.06 2.68
N LEU A 35 -8.46 10.93 2.56
CA LEU A 35 -9.26 10.58 1.37
C LEU A 35 -10.48 11.49 1.20
N ALA A 36 -11.08 11.96 2.29
CA ALA A 36 -12.21 12.89 2.25
C ALA A 36 -11.81 14.29 1.74
N ARG A 37 -10.54 14.68 1.91
CA ARG A 37 -10.02 15.97 1.43
C ARG A 37 -9.62 15.95 -0.04
N LEU A 38 -9.54 14.78 -0.68
CA LEU A 38 -9.14 14.65 -2.08
C LEU A 38 -10.22 15.21 -3.02
N GLY A 39 -9.84 16.23 -3.78
CA GLY A 39 -10.57 16.73 -4.94
C GLY A 39 -10.38 15.84 -6.19
N PRO A 40 -11.13 16.13 -7.27
CA PRO A 40 -11.00 15.41 -8.54
C PRO A 40 -9.66 15.64 -9.24
N ASP A 41 -9.06 16.82 -9.06
CA ASP A 41 -7.80 17.22 -9.71
C ASP A 41 -6.56 16.91 -8.85
N ASP A 42 -6.76 16.38 -7.64
CA ASP A 42 -5.64 16.04 -6.75
C ASP A 42 -4.86 14.83 -7.28
N ARG A 43 -3.54 14.95 -7.26
CA ARG A 43 -2.63 13.88 -7.67
C ARG A 43 -2.36 12.98 -6.48
N ALA A 44 -3.20 11.97 -6.28
CA ALA A 44 -3.04 10.97 -5.22
C ALA A 44 -2.59 9.62 -5.78
N VAL A 45 -1.59 9.02 -5.11
CA VAL A 45 -1.08 7.69 -5.43
C VAL A 45 -1.05 6.85 -4.17
N VAL A 46 -1.71 5.70 -4.22
CA VAL A 46 -1.64 4.70 -3.17
C VAL A 46 -0.35 3.90 -3.32
N LEU A 47 0.45 3.85 -2.26
CA LEU A 47 1.60 2.97 -2.14
C LEU A 47 1.12 1.61 -1.65
N VAL A 48 1.03 0.67 -2.58
CA VAL A 48 0.59 -0.70 -2.33
C VAL A 48 1.81 -1.58 -2.14
N GLY A 49 1.78 -2.45 -1.15
CA GLY A 49 2.89 -3.35 -0.85
C GLY A 49 2.93 -3.64 0.64
N ARG A 50 3.87 -4.50 1.05
CA ARG A 50 4.01 -4.84 2.47
C ARG A 50 4.53 -3.62 3.24
N PRO A 51 4.18 -3.44 4.53
CA PRO A 51 4.62 -2.29 5.31
C PRO A 51 6.13 -2.07 5.29
N TYR A 52 6.92 -3.14 5.39
CA TYR A 52 8.38 -3.07 5.34
C TYR A 52 8.93 -2.61 3.97
N ASN A 53 8.16 -2.73 2.88
CA ASN A 53 8.53 -2.25 1.55
C ASN A 53 8.01 -0.85 1.24
N THR A 54 7.07 -0.33 2.02
CA THR A 54 6.33 0.91 1.71
C THR A 54 6.53 2.01 2.76
N GLN A 55 6.97 1.64 3.97
CA GLN A 55 7.08 2.54 5.12
C GLN A 55 8.51 2.70 5.64
N ASP A 56 9.44 1.84 5.25
CA ASP A 56 10.85 1.97 5.63
C ASP A 56 11.60 2.87 4.61
N PRO A 57 12.21 3.99 5.04
CA PRO A 57 12.97 4.89 4.17
C PRO A 57 14.10 4.22 3.38
N GLY A 58 14.79 3.25 3.97
CA GLY A 58 15.87 2.53 3.32
C GLY A 58 15.36 1.56 2.26
N ALA A 59 14.32 0.80 2.58
CA ALA A 59 13.72 -0.16 1.64
C ALA A 59 12.93 0.51 0.51
N THR A 60 12.30 1.65 0.78
CA THR A 60 11.51 2.42 -0.21
C THR A 60 12.34 3.42 -1.00
N LEU A 61 13.61 3.60 -0.65
CA LEU A 61 14.44 4.71 -1.14
C LEU A 61 13.76 6.08 -0.94
N ASP A 62 13.15 6.33 0.22
CA ASP A 62 12.44 7.58 0.55
C ASP A 62 11.36 8.00 -0.47
N LEU A 63 10.79 7.03 -1.21
CA LEU A 63 9.84 7.30 -2.29
C LEU A 63 8.66 8.20 -1.88
N PRO A 64 8.01 8.04 -0.70
CA PRO A 64 6.94 8.94 -0.30
C PRO A 64 7.38 10.42 -0.28
N VAL A 65 8.57 10.72 0.26
CA VAL A 65 9.10 12.09 0.32
C VAL A 65 9.34 12.63 -1.08
N LYS A 66 9.82 11.79 -2.00
CA LYS A 66 10.11 12.19 -3.38
C LYS A 66 8.84 12.43 -4.19
N LEU A 67 7.82 11.60 -4.02
CA LEU A 67 6.50 11.82 -4.61
C LEU A 67 5.88 13.14 -4.14
N ARG A 68 6.04 13.51 -2.85
CA ARG A 68 5.62 14.83 -2.35
C ARG A 68 6.31 15.98 -3.08
N ARG A 69 7.61 15.85 -3.40
CA ARG A 69 8.36 16.87 -4.16
C ARG A 69 7.87 16.99 -5.60
N LEU A 70 7.36 15.92 -6.17
CA LEU A 70 6.70 15.91 -7.48
C LEU A 70 5.26 16.44 -7.44
N GLY A 71 4.77 16.92 -6.29
CA GLY A 71 3.38 17.41 -6.14
C GLY A 71 2.33 16.30 -6.11
N VAL A 72 2.74 15.07 -5.77
CA VAL A 72 1.85 13.92 -5.60
C VAL A 72 1.65 13.64 -4.11
N LEU A 73 0.43 13.32 -3.69
CA LEU A 73 0.13 12.80 -2.36
C LEU A 73 0.32 11.27 -2.34
N PRO A 74 1.39 10.74 -1.73
CA PRO A 74 1.48 9.32 -1.44
C PRO A 74 0.53 8.98 -0.29
N VAL A 75 -0.31 7.97 -0.51
CA VAL A 75 -1.26 7.44 0.46
C VAL A 75 -0.84 6.02 0.80
N PRO A 76 -0.46 5.70 2.05
CA PRO A 76 -0.18 4.32 2.44
C PRO A 76 -1.42 3.44 2.26
N MET A 77 -1.29 2.19 1.83
CA MET A 77 -2.47 1.31 1.69
C MET A 77 -3.23 1.12 3.02
N ASP A 78 -2.56 1.23 4.16
CA ASP A 78 -3.17 1.14 5.50
C ASP A 78 -4.18 2.26 5.80
N TYR A 79 -4.16 3.34 5.00
CA TYR A 79 -5.13 4.44 5.08
C TYR A 79 -6.44 4.11 4.36
N LEU A 80 -6.47 3.04 3.56
CA LEU A 80 -7.67 2.61 2.87
C LEU A 80 -8.58 1.78 3.79
N PRO A 81 -9.90 1.82 3.60
CA PRO A 81 -10.84 0.98 4.34
C PRO A 81 -10.86 -0.46 3.79
N LEU A 82 -9.72 -1.16 3.88
CA LEU A 82 -9.48 -2.47 3.25
C LEU A 82 -10.52 -3.53 3.65
N GLU A 83 -11.00 -3.48 4.89
CA GLU A 83 -12.00 -4.41 5.43
C GLU A 83 -13.38 -4.30 4.78
N THR A 84 -13.64 -3.22 4.04
CA THR A 84 -14.92 -3.02 3.33
C THR A 84 -14.99 -3.78 2.02
N VAL A 85 -13.87 -4.35 1.57
CA VAL A 85 -13.79 -5.13 0.34
C VAL A 85 -13.90 -6.61 0.67
N ASP A 86 -14.98 -7.24 0.18
CA ASP A 86 -15.09 -8.69 0.15
C ASP A 86 -14.39 -9.24 -1.11
N LEU A 87 -13.48 -10.19 -0.92
CA LEU A 87 -12.73 -10.88 -1.97
C LEU A 87 -13.06 -12.38 -2.03
N SER A 88 -13.93 -12.86 -1.13
CA SER A 88 -14.15 -14.30 -0.90
C SER A 88 -14.83 -15.01 -2.08
N ASP A 89 -15.62 -14.28 -2.87
CA ASP A 89 -16.29 -14.78 -4.07
C ASP A 89 -15.30 -15.12 -5.19
N ARG A 90 -14.32 -14.24 -5.43
CA ARG A 90 -13.41 -14.30 -6.57
C ARG A 90 -12.05 -14.90 -6.21
N TYR A 91 -11.65 -14.78 -4.94
CA TYR A 91 -10.37 -15.25 -4.43
C TYR A 91 -10.54 -16.06 -3.14
N PRO A 92 -11.37 -17.12 -3.13
CA PRO A 92 -11.67 -17.91 -1.92
C PRO A 92 -10.43 -18.55 -1.28
N ASN A 93 -9.36 -18.74 -2.06
CA ASN A 93 -8.11 -19.34 -1.62
C ASN A 93 -7.01 -18.32 -1.29
N MET A 94 -7.32 -17.02 -1.24
CA MET A 94 -6.36 -16.02 -0.78
C MET A 94 -6.35 -15.98 0.76
N TYR A 95 -5.81 -17.01 1.39
CA TYR A 95 -5.78 -17.11 2.86
C TYR A 95 -4.71 -16.23 3.52
N TRP A 96 -3.80 -15.63 2.73
CA TRP A 96 -2.78 -14.72 3.23
C TRP A 96 -3.35 -13.32 3.47
N ARG A 97 -3.30 -12.83 4.71
CA ARG A 97 -3.80 -11.48 5.07
C ARG A 97 -3.20 -10.38 4.19
N SER A 98 -1.88 -10.36 4.01
CA SER A 98 -1.22 -9.36 3.17
C SER A 98 -1.68 -9.42 1.71
N GLY A 99 -2.00 -10.62 1.20
CA GLY A 99 -2.56 -10.79 -0.13
C GLY A 99 -3.97 -10.22 -0.21
N GLN A 100 -4.81 -10.49 0.79
CA GLN A 100 -6.15 -9.88 0.88
C GLN A 100 -6.05 -8.35 0.92
N ASP A 101 -5.13 -7.79 1.70
CA ASP A 101 -4.92 -6.35 1.83
C ASP A 101 -4.51 -5.70 0.52
N ILE A 102 -3.51 -6.26 -0.16
CA ILE A 102 -3.03 -5.77 -1.45
C ILE A 102 -4.13 -5.82 -2.51
N LEU A 103 -4.92 -6.90 -2.55
CA LEU A 103 -6.01 -7.06 -3.50
C LEU A 103 -7.20 -6.13 -3.18
N ALA A 104 -7.52 -5.93 -1.90
CA ALA A 104 -8.53 -4.98 -1.45
C ALA A 104 -8.13 -3.54 -1.80
N ALA A 105 -6.86 -3.18 -1.57
CA ALA A 105 -6.31 -1.89 -1.98
C ALA A 105 -6.45 -1.69 -3.49
N GLY A 106 -6.11 -2.71 -4.30
CA GLY A 106 -6.30 -2.67 -5.75
C GLY A 106 -7.76 -2.44 -6.15
N ARG A 107 -8.72 -3.06 -5.46
CA ARG A 107 -10.16 -2.86 -5.74
C ARG A 107 -10.58 -1.42 -5.44
N ILE A 108 -10.18 -0.89 -4.29
CA ILE A 108 -10.49 0.49 -3.89
C ILE A 108 -9.88 1.48 -4.87
N VAL A 109 -8.60 1.30 -5.23
CA VAL A 109 -7.92 2.16 -6.20
C VAL A 109 -8.58 2.08 -7.57
N ARG A 110 -8.97 0.89 -8.04
CA ARG A 110 -9.71 0.76 -9.31
C ARG A 110 -10.99 1.61 -9.29
N ASP A 111 -11.75 1.52 -8.22
CA ASP A 111 -13.11 2.04 -8.16
C ASP A 111 -13.18 3.55 -7.87
N ASP A 112 -12.11 4.14 -7.32
CA ASP A 112 -12.01 5.57 -7.10
C ASP A 112 -11.17 6.25 -8.20
N PRO A 113 -11.75 7.02 -9.14
CA PRO A 113 -11.01 7.65 -10.24
C PRO A 113 -9.93 8.64 -9.76
N ARG A 114 -10.02 9.17 -8.54
CA ARG A 114 -9.04 10.10 -7.97
C ARG A 114 -7.73 9.39 -7.58
N LEU A 115 -7.78 8.08 -7.37
CA LEU A 115 -6.66 7.29 -6.88
C LEU A 115 -5.92 6.58 -8.02
N ARG A 116 -4.59 6.58 -7.92
CA ARG A 116 -3.67 5.78 -8.76
C ARG A 116 -2.85 4.86 -7.85
N ALA A 117 -2.16 3.86 -8.37
CA ALA A 117 -1.35 2.95 -7.56
C ALA A 117 0.11 2.88 -8.03
N ILE A 118 1.01 2.82 -7.05
CA ILE A 118 2.36 2.28 -7.20
C ILE A 118 2.44 1.03 -6.33
N TYR A 119 2.61 -0.13 -6.96
CA TYR A 119 2.82 -1.39 -6.27
C TYR A 119 4.33 -1.63 -6.10
N ILE A 120 4.80 -1.57 -4.86
CA ILE A 120 6.18 -1.83 -4.47
C ILE A 120 6.34 -3.31 -4.09
N THR A 121 7.23 -3.99 -4.79
CA THR A 121 7.67 -5.37 -4.55
C THR A 121 9.19 -5.43 -4.50
N ASN A 122 9.75 -6.57 -4.09
CA ASN A 122 11.19 -6.77 -4.05
C ASN A 122 11.62 -7.88 -5.00
N PHE A 123 12.85 -7.79 -5.50
CA PHE A 123 13.45 -8.84 -6.31
C PHE A 123 13.39 -10.19 -5.58
N SER A 124 13.03 -11.24 -6.32
CA SER A 124 12.91 -12.60 -5.79
C SER A 124 11.84 -12.79 -4.69
N CYS A 125 10.87 -11.86 -4.57
CA CYS A 125 9.76 -12.03 -3.65
C CYS A 125 8.74 -13.05 -4.18
N GLY A 126 8.95 -14.32 -3.83
CA GLY A 126 8.05 -15.43 -4.21
C GLY A 126 6.57 -15.12 -3.99
N PRO A 127 6.13 -14.77 -2.76
CA PRO A 127 4.74 -14.44 -2.48
C PRO A 127 4.16 -13.31 -3.36
N ASP A 128 4.94 -12.27 -3.65
CA ASP A 128 4.45 -11.12 -4.40
C ASP A 128 4.40 -11.40 -5.91
N SER A 129 5.28 -12.28 -6.43
CA SER A 129 5.19 -12.73 -7.82
C SER A 129 3.87 -13.47 -8.12
N PHE A 130 3.29 -14.17 -7.14
CA PHE A 130 1.94 -14.71 -7.25
C PHE A 130 0.87 -13.61 -7.20
N LEU A 131 1.05 -12.58 -6.36
CA LEU A 131 0.08 -11.51 -6.17
C LEU A 131 0.02 -10.53 -7.34
N ALA A 132 1.13 -10.25 -8.01
CA ALA A 132 1.20 -9.28 -9.12
C ALA A 132 0.18 -9.57 -10.22
N GLY A 133 0.00 -10.85 -10.59
CA GLY A 133 -1.01 -11.25 -11.57
C GLY A 133 -2.46 -11.05 -11.10
N PHE A 134 -2.74 -11.31 -9.82
CA PHE A 134 -4.05 -11.04 -9.22
C PHE A 134 -4.33 -9.54 -9.13
N PHE A 135 -3.35 -8.76 -8.67
CA PHE A 135 -3.45 -7.31 -8.58
C PHE A 135 -3.70 -6.68 -9.95
N ARG A 136 -2.95 -7.08 -10.99
CA ARG A 136 -3.18 -6.63 -12.38
C ARG A 136 -4.58 -6.96 -12.87
N ARG A 137 -5.10 -8.16 -12.56
CA ARG A 137 -6.48 -8.55 -12.90
C ARG A 137 -7.52 -7.72 -12.15
N ILE A 138 -7.23 -7.31 -10.92
CA ILE A 138 -8.10 -6.38 -10.19
C ILE A 138 -8.02 -4.99 -10.81
N MET A 139 -6.84 -4.45 -11.11
CA MET A 139 -6.72 -3.12 -11.70
C MET A 139 -7.40 -3.01 -13.07
N GLY A 140 -7.43 -4.10 -13.85
CA GLY A 140 -8.05 -4.12 -15.17
C GLY A 140 -7.31 -3.18 -16.11
N ASP A 141 -8.04 -2.28 -16.77
CA ASP A 141 -7.47 -1.29 -17.68
C ASP A 141 -6.93 -0.05 -16.97
N LYS A 142 -7.18 0.09 -15.65
CA LYS A 142 -6.67 1.24 -14.90
C LYS A 142 -5.15 1.09 -14.68
N PRO A 143 -4.32 2.02 -15.19
CA PRO A 143 -2.88 1.89 -15.12
C PRO A 143 -2.37 2.00 -13.67
N PHE A 144 -1.32 1.26 -13.38
CA PHE A 144 -0.53 1.36 -12.15
C PHE A 144 0.94 1.12 -12.48
N LEU A 145 1.83 1.59 -11.61
CA LEU A 145 3.25 1.34 -11.72
C LEU A 145 3.68 0.21 -10.78
N GLU A 146 4.33 -0.81 -11.31
CA GLU A 146 4.95 -1.87 -10.52
C GLU A 146 6.45 -1.56 -10.35
N LEU A 147 6.89 -1.31 -9.11
CA LEU A 147 8.28 -1.04 -8.76
C LEU A 147 8.85 -2.25 -8.05
N GLU A 148 9.79 -2.92 -8.68
CA GLU A 148 10.64 -3.92 -8.04
C GLU A 148 11.89 -3.24 -7.50
N ILE A 149 12.16 -3.40 -6.20
CA ILE A 149 13.32 -2.85 -5.49
C ILE A 149 14.24 -4.00 -5.05
N ASP A 150 15.54 -3.77 -5.20
CA ASP A 150 16.62 -4.61 -4.70
C ASP A 150 17.79 -3.76 -4.16
N ASP A 151 18.81 -4.42 -3.62
CA ASP A 151 20.00 -3.77 -3.03
C ASP A 151 20.84 -2.97 -4.06
N HIS A 152 20.68 -3.26 -5.35
CA HIS A 152 21.39 -2.58 -6.44
C HIS A 152 20.53 -1.51 -7.13
N THR A 153 19.31 -1.29 -6.64
CA THR A 153 18.35 -0.39 -7.27
C THR A 153 18.81 1.04 -7.11
N ALA A 154 19.09 1.68 -8.24
CA ALA A 154 19.51 3.07 -8.27
C ALA A 154 18.30 4.01 -8.11
N ASP A 155 18.42 4.94 -7.17
CA ASP A 155 17.38 5.92 -6.85
C ASP A 155 16.86 6.71 -8.05
N ALA A 156 17.79 7.18 -8.90
CA ALA A 156 17.44 7.92 -10.11
C ALA A 156 16.55 7.10 -11.06
N GLY A 157 16.80 5.79 -11.17
CA GLY A 157 15.99 4.90 -12.01
C GLY A 157 14.56 4.75 -11.51
N VAL A 158 14.37 4.67 -10.18
CA VAL A 158 13.03 4.65 -9.57
C VAL A 158 12.29 5.96 -9.84
N MET A 159 12.97 7.09 -9.67
CA MET A 159 12.37 8.40 -9.89
C MET A 159 11.94 8.64 -11.33
N THR A 160 12.80 8.33 -12.32
CA THR A 160 12.44 8.47 -13.73
C THR A 160 11.22 7.61 -14.11
N ARG A 161 11.08 6.41 -13.53
CA ARG A 161 9.90 5.56 -13.75
C ARG A 161 8.64 6.14 -13.13
N CYS A 162 8.75 6.74 -11.94
CA CYS A 162 7.64 7.43 -11.28
C CYS A 162 7.19 8.64 -12.10
N GLU A 163 8.12 9.48 -12.56
CA GLU A 163 7.85 10.64 -13.40
C GLU A 163 7.15 10.22 -14.70
N ALA A 164 7.72 9.26 -15.43
CA ALA A 164 7.14 8.76 -16.67
C ALA A 164 5.73 8.16 -16.48
N PHE A 165 5.49 7.47 -15.36
CA PHE A 165 4.16 6.96 -15.03
C PHE A 165 3.17 8.11 -14.79
N LEU A 166 3.53 9.09 -13.98
CA LEU A 166 2.66 10.22 -13.66
C LEU A 166 2.32 11.03 -14.92
N GLU A 167 3.30 11.30 -15.78
CA GLU A 167 3.10 11.97 -17.07
C GLU A 167 2.19 11.16 -18.01
N SER A 168 2.38 9.84 -18.09
CA SER A 168 1.57 8.97 -18.95
C SER A 168 0.10 8.94 -18.54
N VAL A 169 -0.18 8.95 -17.23
CA VAL A 169 -1.57 8.95 -16.73
C VAL A 169 -2.23 10.30 -16.99
N GLU A 170 -1.52 11.40 -16.78
CA GLU A 170 -2.02 12.74 -17.10
C GLU A 170 -2.27 12.95 -18.59
N GLY A 171 -1.44 12.36 -19.45
CA GLY A 171 -1.64 12.41 -20.90
C GLY A 171 -2.87 11.64 -21.38
N ALA A 172 -3.27 10.58 -20.66
CA ALA A 172 -4.45 9.78 -20.98
C ALA A 172 -5.77 10.38 -20.48
N GLU A 173 -5.70 11.33 -19.52
CA GLU A 173 -6.86 12.02 -18.94
C GLU A 173 -7.22 13.33 -19.68
N ARG A 174 -6.42 13.75 -20.67
CA ARG A 174 -6.68 14.90 -21.56
C ARG A 174 -7.35 14.46 -22.86
#